data_AF-A0A4Q3H5Q6-F1
#
_entry.id   AF-A0A4Q3H5Q6-F1
#
_cell.length_a   1.000
_cell.length_b   1.000
_cell.length_c   1.000
_cell.angle_alpha   90.00
_cell.angle_beta   90.00
_cell.angle_gamma   90.00
#
_symmetry.space_group_name_H-M   'P 1'
#
loop_
_entity.id
_entity.type
_entity.pdbx_description
1 polymer ?
#
loop_
_entity_poly.entity_id
_entity_poly.type
_entity_poly.pdbx_seq_one_letter_code
_entity_poly.pdbx_strand_id
1 'polypeptide(L)'
;GDTTGLYHGTQQINQGQMDRWSIVTTLNYLPHDEEVEIVLAKAKHYRNEKGRETVNKMVRLADLTRNAFANGDLSTVMSPRTVITWAENASIFGDLGFAFRVTFLNKCDELERSLVAEFYQRCFNVELPESSVNVALS
;
A
#
# COMPACT_ATOMS: atom_id res chain seq x y z
N GLY A 1 2.60 -7.04 -19.39
CA GLY A 1 1.22 -7.34 -19.80
C GLY A 1 0.55 -8.01 -18.64
N ASP A 2 -0.75 -7.81 -18.54
CA ASP A 2 -1.50 -8.06 -17.33
C ASP A 2 -2.19 -9.41 -17.41
N THR A 3 -1.73 -10.38 -16.64
CA THR A 3 -2.34 -11.71 -16.56
C THR A 3 -3.51 -11.77 -15.59
N THR A 4 -3.70 -10.76 -14.75
CA THR A 4 -4.74 -10.72 -13.70
C THR A 4 -5.96 -9.92 -14.12
N GLY A 5 -5.84 -9.07 -15.14
CA GLY A 5 -6.93 -8.21 -15.63
C GLY A 5 -7.17 -6.98 -14.75
N LEU A 6 -6.25 -6.69 -13.82
CA LEU A 6 -6.32 -5.56 -12.89
C LEU A 6 -6.28 -4.20 -13.61
N TYR A 7 -5.67 -4.15 -14.79
CA TYR A 7 -5.49 -2.95 -15.60
C TYR A 7 -6.41 -2.99 -16.82
N HIS A 8 -7.58 -2.36 -16.69
CA HIS A 8 -8.49 -2.13 -17.80
C HIS A 8 -7.78 -1.48 -18.99
N GLY A 9 -7.98 -2.04 -20.19
CA GLY A 9 -7.38 -1.56 -21.43
C GLY A 9 -6.02 -2.18 -21.78
N THR A 10 -5.51 -3.12 -20.98
CA THR A 10 -4.32 -3.92 -21.32
C THR A 10 -4.71 -5.31 -21.81
N GLN A 11 -3.99 -5.82 -22.82
CA GLN A 11 -4.18 -7.18 -23.35
C GLN A 11 -3.27 -8.16 -22.59
N GLN A 12 -3.79 -9.36 -22.32
CA GLN A 12 -2.97 -10.47 -21.83
C GLN A 12 -1.84 -10.79 -22.83
N ILE A 13 -0.64 -11.05 -22.32
CA ILE A 13 0.47 -11.49 -23.18
C ILE A 13 0.23 -12.94 -23.56
N ASN A 14 0.20 -13.23 -24.86
CA ASN A 14 0.04 -14.60 -25.35
C ASN A 14 1.39 -15.33 -25.49
N GLN A 15 1.33 -16.65 -25.69
CA GLN A 15 2.53 -17.48 -25.70
C GLN A 15 3.54 -17.11 -26.80
N GLY A 16 3.08 -16.72 -27.99
CA GLY A 16 3.96 -16.31 -29.09
C GLY A 16 4.67 -14.97 -28.83
N GLN A 17 4.11 -14.13 -27.95
CA GLN A 17 4.78 -12.92 -27.47
C GLN A 17 5.80 -13.24 -26.37
N MET A 18 5.47 -14.14 -25.44
CA MET A 18 6.38 -14.59 -24.39
C MET A 18 7.63 -15.28 -24.93
N ASP A 19 7.49 -16.09 -25.99
CA ASP A 19 8.59 -16.84 -26.61
C ASP A 19 9.67 -15.93 -27.26
N ARG A 20 9.37 -14.63 -27.43
CA ARG A 20 10.33 -13.64 -27.97
C ARG A 20 11.25 -13.04 -26.90
N TRP A 21 11.11 -13.45 -25.64
CA TRP A 21 11.94 -12.99 -24.55
C TRP A 21 12.88 -14.09 -24.08
N SER A 22 14.19 -13.83 -24.17
CA SER A 22 15.22 -14.79 -23.72
C SER A 22 15.35 -14.88 -22.20
N ILE A 23 14.79 -13.92 -21.45
CA ILE A 23 14.82 -13.87 -19.98
C ILE A 23 13.44 -13.44 -19.47
N VAL A 24 12.88 -14.24 -18.57
CA VAL A 24 11.65 -13.92 -17.84
C VAL A 24 12.01 -13.99 -16.35
N THR A 25 11.67 -12.94 -15.61
CA THR A 25 11.89 -12.87 -14.16
C THR A 25 10.62 -12.43 -13.45
N THR A 26 10.42 -12.95 -12.25
CA THR A 26 9.29 -12.58 -11.37
C THR A 26 9.77 -11.58 -10.33
N LEU A 27 9.13 -10.42 -10.27
CA LEU A 27 9.37 -9.44 -9.22
C LEU A 27 8.25 -9.53 -8.17
N ASN A 28 8.57 -10.12 -7.03
CA ASN A 28 7.69 -10.16 -5.86
C ASN A 28 7.98 -8.98 -4.92
N TYR A 29 7.14 -8.80 -3.89
CA TYR A 29 7.43 -7.85 -2.82
C TYR A 29 8.70 -8.23 -2.07
N LEU A 30 9.44 -7.21 -1.67
CA LEU A 30 10.69 -7.37 -0.95
C LEU A 30 10.43 -7.79 0.51
N PRO A 31 11.41 -8.40 1.18
CA PRO A 31 11.37 -8.55 2.62
C PRO A 31 11.09 -7.20 3.31
N HIS A 32 10.34 -7.24 4.41
CA HIS A 32 9.90 -6.04 5.15
C HIS A 32 11.04 -5.04 5.39
N ASP A 33 12.16 -5.51 5.92
CA ASP A 33 13.31 -4.67 6.27
C ASP A 33 13.94 -4.01 5.03
N GLU A 34 13.99 -4.71 3.89
CA GLU A 34 14.52 -4.14 2.65
C GLU A 34 13.61 -3.02 2.11
N GLU A 35 12.29 -3.20 2.19
CA GLU A 35 11.35 -2.16 1.81
C GLU A 35 11.43 -0.94 2.75
N VAL A 36 11.58 -1.15 4.06
CA VAL A 36 11.82 -0.06 5.03
C VAL A 36 13.06 0.74 4.63
N GLU A 37 14.17 0.09 4.30
CA GLU A 37 15.39 0.79 3.88
C GLU A 37 15.22 1.53 2.55
N ILE A 38 14.47 0.96 1.60
CA ILE A 38 14.13 1.65 0.33
C ILE A 38 13.29 2.90 0.59
N VAL A 39 12.27 2.81 1.46
CA VAL A 39 11.43 3.94 1.83
C VAL A 39 12.29 5.01 2.50
N LEU A 40 13.14 4.66 3.47
CA LEU A 40 14.04 5.60 4.15
C LEU A 40 15.08 6.21 3.22
N ALA A 41 15.51 5.52 2.16
CA ALA A 41 16.40 6.07 1.15
C ALA A 41 15.74 7.18 0.31
N LYS A 42 14.42 7.12 0.12
CA LYS A 42 13.64 8.11 -0.63
C LYS A 42 13.08 9.21 0.28
N ALA A 43 12.43 8.85 1.38
CA ALA A 43 11.86 9.74 2.38
C ALA A 43 12.91 10.10 3.46
N LYS A 44 13.93 10.86 3.07
CA LYS A 44 15.11 11.16 3.92
C LYS A 44 14.76 11.83 5.26
N HIS A 45 13.65 12.56 5.34
CA HIS A 45 13.15 13.20 6.56
C HIS A 45 12.79 12.21 7.67
N TYR A 46 12.55 10.94 7.32
CA TYR A 46 12.32 9.87 8.30
C TYR A 46 13.58 9.13 8.74
N ARG A 47 14.79 9.54 8.31
CA ARG A 47 16.07 8.93 8.71
C ARG A 47 16.50 9.34 10.14
N ASN A 48 15.65 9.04 11.10
CA ASN A 48 15.90 9.13 12.53
C ASN A 48 15.15 7.98 13.23
N GLU A 49 15.39 7.77 14.52
CA GLU A 49 14.83 6.62 15.26
C GLU A 49 13.29 6.58 15.22
N LYS A 50 12.64 7.71 15.52
CA LYS A 50 11.16 7.84 15.48
C LYS A 50 10.60 7.70 14.07
N GLY A 51 11.29 8.25 13.08
CA GLY A 51 10.90 8.17 11.69
C GLY A 51 11.02 6.75 11.14
N ARG A 52 12.06 6.01 11.54
CA ARG A 52 12.23 4.60 11.20
C ARG A 52 11.12 3.75 11.79
N GLU A 53 10.71 3.98 13.04
CA GLU A 53 9.54 3.30 13.63
C GLU A 53 8.26 3.60 12.85
N THR A 54 8.08 4.85 12.42
CA THR A 54 6.93 5.26 11.60
C THR A 54 6.92 4.52 10.26
N VAL A 55 8.06 4.47 9.56
CA VAL A 55 8.19 3.74 8.28
C VAL A 55 7.98 2.24 8.45
N ASN A 56 8.45 1.63 9.55
CA ASN A 56 8.15 0.23 9.87
C ASN A 56 6.64 -0.02 9.93
N LYS A 57 5.89 0.85 10.63
CA LYS A 57 4.43 0.77 10.70
C LYS A 57 3.77 0.97 9.32
N MET A 58 4.31 1.87 8.49
CA MET A 58 3.80 2.07 7.12
C MET A 58 3.97 0.82 6.26
N VAL A 59 5.15 0.21 6.26
CA VAL A 59 5.42 -1.03 5.52
C VAL A 59 4.59 -2.19 6.08
N ARG A 60 4.41 -2.26 7.40
CA ARG A 60 3.57 -3.28 8.04
C ARG A 60 2.12 -3.18 7.59
N LEU A 61 1.58 -1.96 7.48
CA LEU A 61 0.25 -1.74 6.93
C LEU A 61 0.18 -2.19 5.47
N ALA A 62 1.18 -1.85 4.65
CA ALA A 62 1.26 -2.31 3.27
C ALA A 62 1.25 -3.85 3.17
N ASP A 63 1.98 -4.54 4.05
CA ASP A 63 1.97 -6.01 4.12
C ASP A 63 0.59 -6.57 4.45
N LEU A 64 -0.14 -5.95 5.39
CA LEU A 64 -1.54 -6.34 5.68
C LEU A 64 -2.43 -6.17 4.44
N THR A 65 -2.33 -5.06 3.72
CA THR A 65 -3.12 -4.84 2.49
C THR A 65 -2.75 -5.83 1.39
N ARG A 66 -1.49 -6.24 1.28
CA ARG A 66 -1.04 -7.24 0.30
C ARG A 66 -1.55 -8.64 0.64
N ASN A 67 -1.55 -9.00 1.92
CA ASN A 67 -2.13 -10.26 2.38
C ASN A 67 -3.64 -10.31 2.12
N ALA A 68 -4.35 -9.22 2.43
CA ALA A 68 -5.78 -9.11 2.16
C ALA A 68 -6.09 -9.17 0.65
N PHE A 69 -5.27 -8.53 -0.19
CA PHE A 69 -5.38 -8.65 -1.64
C PHE A 69 -5.16 -10.09 -2.12
N ALA A 70 -4.13 -10.79 -1.61
CA ALA A 70 -3.85 -12.18 -1.96
C ALA A 70 -4.98 -13.14 -1.55
N ASN A 71 -5.70 -12.82 -0.46
CA ASN A 71 -6.85 -13.58 0.01
C ASN A 71 -8.16 -13.24 -0.73
N GLY A 72 -8.18 -12.16 -1.53
CA GLY A 72 -9.38 -11.67 -2.21
C GLY A 72 -10.27 -10.75 -1.39
N ASP A 73 -9.82 -10.32 -0.20
CA ASP A 73 -10.54 -9.39 0.67
C ASP A 73 -10.40 -7.92 0.23
N LEU A 74 -9.34 -7.60 -0.54
CA LEU A 74 -9.12 -6.31 -1.17
C LEU A 74 -8.94 -6.44 -2.68
N SER A 75 -9.49 -5.50 -3.42
CA SER A 75 -9.27 -5.35 -4.86
C SER A 75 -8.10 -4.41 -5.20
N THR A 76 -7.62 -3.64 -4.23
CA THR A 76 -6.55 -2.64 -4.40
C THR A 76 -5.33 -2.99 -3.56
N VAL A 77 -4.13 -2.94 -4.17
CA VAL A 77 -2.87 -3.32 -3.51
C VAL A 77 -1.90 -2.14 -3.31
N MET A 78 -1.19 -2.12 -2.18
CA MET A 78 -0.11 -1.15 -1.92
C MET A 78 1.23 -1.64 -2.49
N SER A 79 1.79 -0.86 -3.42
CA SER A 79 3.17 -1.03 -3.89
C SER A 79 4.17 -0.29 -2.97
N PRO A 80 5.47 -0.62 -3.00
CA PRO A 80 6.50 0.17 -2.32
C PRO A 80 6.49 1.65 -2.73
N ARG A 81 6.13 1.95 -3.99
CA ARG A 81 5.95 3.32 -4.46
C ARG A 81 4.82 4.03 -3.71
N THR A 82 3.72 3.34 -3.44
CA THR A 82 2.60 3.89 -2.66
C THR A 82 3.05 4.27 -1.25
N VAL A 83 3.88 3.44 -0.61
CA VAL A 83 4.44 3.70 0.72
C VAL A 83 5.34 4.94 0.71
N ILE A 84 6.22 5.07 -0.31
CA ILE A 84 7.07 6.25 -0.48
C ILE A 84 6.21 7.52 -0.64
N THR A 85 5.20 7.49 -1.53
CA THR A 85 4.31 8.64 -1.75
C THR A 85 3.55 9.01 -0.48
N TRP A 86 3.12 8.02 0.32
CA TRP A 86 2.47 8.29 1.59
C TRP A 86 3.41 8.97 2.57
N ALA A 87 4.66 8.48 2.69
CA ALA A 87 5.67 9.08 3.55
C ALA A 87 6.00 10.54 3.17
N GLU A 88 6.04 10.86 1.86
CA GLU A 88 6.24 12.21 1.37
C GLU A 88 5.02 13.10 1.68
N ASN A 89 3.82 12.62 1.39
CA ASN A 89 2.57 13.34 1.67
C ASN A 89 2.38 13.62 3.16
N ALA A 90 2.76 12.68 4.03
CA ALA A 90 2.70 12.89 5.48
C ALA A 90 3.57 14.07 5.94
N SER A 91 4.74 14.26 5.32
CA SER A 91 5.58 15.44 5.60
C SER A 91 5.00 16.73 5.02
N ILE A 92 4.31 16.67 3.89
CA ILE A 92 3.71 17.84 3.24
C ILE A 92 2.50 18.33 4.03
N PHE A 93 1.62 17.42 4.43
CA PHE A 93 0.38 17.76 5.15
C PHE A 93 0.56 17.91 6.66
N GLY A 94 1.63 17.34 7.22
CA GLY A 94 1.83 17.30 8.67
C GLY A 94 0.84 16.36 9.39
N ASP A 95 0.10 15.54 8.64
CA ASP A 95 -0.90 14.60 9.14
C ASP A 95 -0.74 13.25 8.44
N LEU A 96 -0.38 12.23 9.21
CA LEU A 96 -0.12 10.88 8.73
C LEU A 96 -1.40 10.17 8.25
N GLY A 97 -2.51 10.36 8.96
CA GLY A 97 -3.79 9.71 8.68
C GLY A 97 -4.45 10.33 7.46
N PHE A 98 -4.46 11.66 7.37
CA PHE A 98 -4.92 12.36 6.18
C PHE A 98 -4.08 11.98 4.95
N ALA A 99 -2.75 11.97 5.08
CA ALA A 99 -1.87 11.56 3.98
C ALA A 99 -2.14 10.12 3.51
N PHE A 100 -2.44 9.20 4.44
CA PHE A 100 -2.81 7.82 4.09
C PHE A 100 -4.10 7.78 3.28
N ARG A 101 -5.12 8.53 3.71
CA ARG A 101 -6.44 8.57 3.08
C ARG A 101 -6.35 8.98 1.60
N VAL A 102 -5.67 10.09 1.35
CA VAL A 102 -5.52 10.63 -0.02
C VAL A 102 -4.53 9.83 -0.88
N THR A 103 -3.59 9.11 -0.26
CA THR A 103 -2.60 8.31 -1.01
C THR A 103 -3.14 6.93 -1.41
N PHE A 104 -3.92 6.30 -0.53
CA PHE A 104 -4.34 4.91 -0.72
C PHE A 104 -5.82 4.67 -0.43
N LEU A 105 -6.34 5.01 0.76
CA LEU A 105 -7.69 4.60 1.18
C LEU A 105 -8.79 5.00 0.19
N ASN A 106 -8.69 6.21 -0.38
CA ASN A 106 -9.69 6.72 -1.32
C ASN A 106 -9.73 5.95 -2.65
N LYS A 107 -8.71 5.14 -2.94
CA LYS A 107 -8.64 4.27 -4.13
C LYS A 107 -9.33 2.93 -3.89
N CYS A 108 -9.53 2.53 -2.63
CA CYS A 108 -10.22 1.29 -2.28
C CYS A 108 -11.73 1.43 -2.52
N ASP A 109 -12.36 0.29 -2.80
CA ASP A 109 -13.81 0.19 -2.85
C ASP A 109 -14.43 0.61 -1.50
N GLU A 110 -15.63 1.20 -1.53
CA GLU A 110 -16.27 1.72 -0.34
C GLU A 110 -16.52 0.64 0.73
N LEU A 111 -16.84 -0.58 0.31
CA LEU A 111 -17.06 -1.72 1.22
C LEU A 111 -15.76 -2.18 1.89
N GLU A 112 -14.62 -2.00 1.22
CA GLU A 112 -13.29 -2.40 1.68
C GLU A 112 -12.65 -1.39 2.64
N ARG A 113 -13.09 -0.11 2.62
CA ARG A 113 -12.45 0.96 3.42
C ARG A 113 -12.47 0.71 4.91
N SER A 114 -13.51 0.04 5.42
CA SER A 114 -13.62 -0.30 6.84
C SER A 114 -12.50 -1.26 7.28
N LEU A 115 -12.18 -2.27 6.47
CA LEU A 115 -11.09 -3.22 6.71
C LEU A 115 -9.73 -2.51 6.66
N VAL A 116 -9.52 -1.63 5.67
CA VAL A 116 -8.27 -0.88 5.55
C VAL A 116 -8.08 0.11 6.72
N ALA A 117 -9.17 0.73 7.20
CA ALA A 117 -9.15 1.57 8.40
C ALA A 117 -8.79 0.75 9.65
N GLU A 118 -9.26 -0.49 9.76
CA GLU A 118 -8.87 -1.40 10.84
C GLU A 118 -7.37 -1.73 10.78
N PHE A 119 -6.81 -1.99 9.59
CA PHE A 119 -5.36 -2.20 9.44
C PHE A 119 -4.55 -0.98 9.88
N TYR A 120 -5.05 0.22 9.57
CA TYR A 120 -4.46 1.46 10.05
C TYR A 120 -4.48 1.55 11.57
N GLN A 121 -5.63 1.29 12.20
CA GLN A 121 -5.75 1.27 13.66
C GLN A 121 -4.83 0.23 14.30
N ARG A 122 -4.74 -0.99 13.75
CA ARG A 122 -3.84 -2.04 14.25
C ARG A 122 -2.36 -1.64 14.20
N CYS A 123 -1.95 -0.87 13.20
CA CYS A 123 -0.55 -0.46 13.03
C CYS A 123 -0.18 0.82 13.79
N PHE A 124 -1.10 1.79 13.85
CA PHE A 124 -0.83 3.14 14.39
C PHE A 124 -1.56 3.44 15.70
N ASN A 125 -2.49 2.58 16.13
CA ASN A 125 -3.35 2.79 17.29
C ASN A 125 -4.15 4.11 17.22
N VAL A 126 -4.58 4.47 16.02
CA VAL A 126 -5.34 5.69 15.71
C VAL A 126 -6.51 5.31 14.80
N GLU A 127 -7.70 5.81 15.10
CA GLU A 127 -8.89 5.60 14.26
C GLU A 127 -8.97 6.64 13.13
N LEU A 128 -9.31 6.16 11.94
CA LEU A 128 -9.64 7.03 10.81
C LEU A 128 -11.15 7.35 10.81
N PRO A 129 -11.58 8.46 10.19
CA PRO A 129 -13.00 8.77 10.02
C PRO A 129 -13.82 7.64 9.39
N GLU A 130 -13.22 6.86 8.50
CA GLU A 130 -13.84 5.74 7.77
C GLU A 130 -13.93 4.44 8.59
N SER A 131 -13.54 4.45 9.87
CA SER A 131 -13.67 3.30 10.76
C SER A 131 -15.16 2.97 10.99
N SER A 132 -15.49 1.68 11.11
CA SER A 132 -16.87 1.17 11.28
C SER A 132 -17.65 1.82 12.44
N VAL A 133 -16.93 2.32 13.45
CA VAL A 133 -17.47 3.07 14.60
C VAL A 133 -18.18 4.37 14.17
N ASN A 134 -17.71 5.05 13.12
CA ASN A 134 -18.30 6.31 12.66
C ASN A 134 -19.49 6.11 11.70
N VAL A 135 -19.53 4.99 10.97
CA VAL A 135 -20.65 4.65 10.07
C VAL A 135 -21.91 4.34 10.87
N ALA A 136 -21.78 3.80 12.09
CA ALA A 136 -22.92 3.56 12.98
C ALA A 136 -23.53 4.84 13.61
N LEU A 137 -22.86 5.98 13.46
CA LEU A 137 -23.26 7.29 14.02
C LEU A 137 -23.69 8.29 12.94
N SER A 138 -23.81 7.86 11.68
CA SER A 138 -24.21 8.69 10.53
C SER A 138 -25.63 8.39 10.06
#